data_AF-A0A4Y2PT93-F1
#
_entry.id   AF-A0A4Y2PT93-F1
#
_cell.length_a   1.000
_cell.length_b   1.000
_cell.length_c   1.000
_cell.angle_alpha   90.00
_cell.angle_beta   90.00
_cell.angle_gamma   90.00
#
_symmetry.space_group_name_H-M   'P 1'
#
loop_
_entity.id
_entity.type
_entity.pdbx_description
1 polymer ?
#
loop_
_entity_poly.entity_id
_entity_poly.type
_entity_poly.pdbx_seq_one_letter_code
_entity_poly.pdbx_strand_id
1 'polypeptide(L)'
;MTYELFSIAFPVDAEIALKPGYHLYIIKFIDLLDTVFFVVRKKQKQVSFLHVFHHAGMCLIFYWGLNNLHKTPGFYMAVGFSINTVVHVIMYTYYGLAAFGPKMQKYLWWKKHLTRLQIGQIFFILGYMIFGFLTGCEEFGKLEFYGMFYLTLTFILFLNFYRKYKRD
;
A
#
# COMPACT_ATOMS: atom_id res chain seq x y z
N MET A 1 -10.57 18.98 31.14
CA MET A 1 -10.31 20.25 30.43
C MET A 1 -9.52 20.04 29.14
N THR A 2 -8.52 19.15 29.10
CA THR A 2 -7.83 18.76 27.85
C THR A 2 -8.69 17.89 26.92
N TYR A 3 -9.55 17.04 27.48
CA TYR A 3 -10.48 16.17 26.74
C TYR A 3 -11.54 16.97 25.98
N GLU A 4 -12.12 17.99 26.60
CA GLU A 4 -13.18 18.80 25.97
C GLU A 4 -12.65 19.72 24.87
N LEU A 5 -11.45 20.30 25.04
CA LEU A 5 -10.80 21.09 23.99
C LEU A 5 -10.40 20.22 22.78
N PHE A 6 -10.04 18.96 23.00
CA PHE A 6 -9.75 18.01 21.93
C PHE A 6 -11.03 17.64 21.14
N SER A 7 -12.14 17.38 21.84
CA SER A 7 -13.43 17.05 21.23
C SER A 7 -14.11 18.22 20.49
N ILE A 8 -13.78 19.47 20.82
CA ILE A 8 -14.29 20.66 20.12
C ILE A 8 -13.49 20.92 18.82
N ALA A 9 -12.19 20.60 18.81
CA ALA A 9 -11.33 20.77 17.64
C ALA A 9 -11.46 19.64 16.60
N PHE A 10 -12.03 18.50 16.99
CA PHE A 10 -12.12 17.31 16.16
C PHE A 10 -13.51 16.68 16.24
N PRO A 11 -14.28 16.59 15.13
CA PRO A 11 -15.52 15.83 15.13
C PRO A 11 -15.25 14.36 15.49
N VAL A 12 -16.18 13.72 16.20
CA VAL A 12 -16.07 12.33 16.68
C VAL A 12 -15.68 11.35 15.56
N ASP A 13 -16.12 11.62 14.32
CA ASP A 13 -15.79 10.84 13.12
C ASP A 13 -14.29 10.88 12.77
N ALA A 14 -13.62 12.02 13.01
CA ALA A 14 -12.19 12.17 12.78
C ALA A 14 -11.37 11.41 13.83
N GLU A 15 -11.81 11.37 15.09
CA GLU A 15 -11.12 10.60 16.14
C GLU A 15 -11.19 9.09 15.89
N ILE A 16 -12.36 8.60 15.42
CA ILE A 16 -12.56 7.19 15.04
C ILE A 16 -11.65 6.80 13.86
N ALA A 17 -11.45 7.70 12.90
CA ALA A 17 -10.58 7.46 11.74
C ALA A 17 -9.07 7.60 12.06
N LEU A 18 -8.70 8.42 13.05
CA LEU A 18 -7.31 8.73 13.38
C LEU A 18 -6.57 7.54 14.02
N LYS A 19 -7.21 6.81 14.95
CA LYS A 19 -6.57 5.66 15.61
C LYS A 19 -6.19 4.55 14.62
N PRO A 20 -7.09 4.05 13.75
CA PRO A 20 -6.73 3.09 12.70
C PRO A 20 -5.70 3.65 11.72
N GLY A 21 -5.80 4.93 11.36
CA GLY A 21 -4.83 5.61 10.49
C GLY A 21 -3.41 5.54 11.06
N TYR A 22 -3.24 5.85 12.35
CA TYR A 22 -1.92 5.82 13.00
C TYR A 22 -1.33 4.40 13.07
N HIS A 23 -2.16 3.38 13.32
CA HIS A 23 -1.72 1.98 13.27
C HIS A 23 -1.25 1.57 11.86
N LEU A 24 -2.01 1.95 10.83
CA LEU A 24 -1.64 1.70 9.44
C LEU A 24 -0.35 2.44 9.04
N TYR A 25 -0.09 3.63 9.59
CA TYR A 25 1.17 4.35 9.37
C TYR A 25 2.37 3.57 9.88
N ILE A 26 2.29 3.11 11.13
CA ILE A 26 3.36 2.35 11.76
C ILE A 26 3.63 1.08 10.96
N ILE A 27 2.57 0.38 10.51
CA ILE A 27 2.70 -0.79 9.64
C ILE A 27 3.48 -0.45 8.35
N LYS A 28 3.22 0.70 7.73
CA LYS A 28 3.97 1.12 6.53
C LYS A 28 5.44 1.42 6.80
N PHE A 29 5.79 1.90 7.99
CA PHE A 29 7.17 2.01 8.42
C PHE A 29 7.81 0.64 8.69
N ILE A 30 7.05 -0.31 9.24
CA ILE A 30 7.49 -1.70 9.42
C ILE A 30 7.74 -2.36 8.06
N ASP A 31 6.95 -2.07 7.03
CA ASP A 31 7.16 -2.57 5.67
C ASP A 31 8.53 -2.13 5.09
N LEU A 32 9.16 -1.06 5.60
CA LEU A 32 10.54 -0.68 5.22
C LEU A 32 11.60 -1.65 5.76
N LEU A 33 11.26 -2.46 6.77
CA LEU A 33 12.15 -3.51 7.26
C LEU A 33 12.38 -4.59 6.20
N ASP A 34 11.49 -4.75 5.22
CA ASP A 34 11.70 -5.65 4.07
C ASP A 34 13.00 -5.31 3.34
N THR A 35 13.25 -4.02 3.14
CA THR A 35 14.44 -3.51 2.48
C THR A 35 15.68 -3.84 3.31
N VAL A 36 15.60 -3.71 4.64
CA VAL A 36 16.66 -4.08 5.58
C VAL A 36 16.95 -5.59 5.49
N PHE A 37 15.92 -6.45 5.51
CA PHE A 37 16.08 -7.89 5.41
C PHE A 37 16.66 -8.33 4.05
N PHE A 38 16.28 -7.68 2.94
CA PHE A 38 16.87 -7.98 1.63
C PHE A 38 18.35 -7.61 1.55
N VAL A 39 18.72 -6.48 2.14
CA VAL A 39 20.12 -6.04 2.23
C VAL A 39 20.93 -6.99 3.10
N VAL A 40 20.44 -7.32 4.30
CA VAL A 40 21.11 -8.23 5.24
C VAL A 40 21.26 -9.65 4.67
N ARG A 41 20.24 -10.17 3.98
CA ARG A 41 20.29 -11.50 3.33
C ARG A 41 21.08 -11.51 2.01
N LYS A 42 21.72 -10.39 1.65
CA LYS A 42 22.46 -10.18 0.39
C LYS A 42 21.62 -10.51 -0.86
N LYS A 43 20.30 -10.35 -0.79
CA LYS A 43 19.37 -10.59 -1.91
C LYS A 43 19.10 -9.29 -2.66
N GLN A 44 20.15 -8.60 -3.08
CA GLN A 44 20.06 -7.28 -3.75
C GLN A 44 19.23 -7.29 -5.04
N LYS A 45 19.08 -8.45 -5.69
CA LYS A 45 18.15 -8.62 -6.83
C LYS A 45 16.67 -8.36 -6.48
N GLN A 46 16.30 -8.39 -5.19
CA GLN A 46 14.95 -8.11 -4.70
C GLN A 46 14.73 -6.61 -4.44
N VAL A 47 15.79 -5.83 -4.17
CA VAL A 47 15.75 -4.37 -4.03
C VAL A 47 15.76 -3.73 -5.41
N SER A 48 14.65 -3.92 -6.14
CA SER A 48 14.46 -3.31 -7.45
C SER A 48 14.05 -1.84 -7.32
N PHE A 49 14.22 -1.07 -8.41
CA PHE A 49 13.67 0.29 -8.50
C PHE A 49 12.17 0.33 -8.14
N LEU A 50 11.39 -0.64 -8.61
CA LEU A 50 9.96 -0.77 -8.28
C LEU A 50 9.74 -0.88 -6.77
N HIS A 51 10.54 -1.70 -6.07
CA HIS A 51 10.41 -1.88 -4.63
C HIS A 51 10.70 -0.57 -3.88
N VAL A 52 11.84 0.08 -4.18
CA VAL A 52 12.22 1.32 -3.49
C VAL A 52 11.23 2.45 -3.80
N PHE A 53 10.86 2.63 -5.07
CA PHE A 53 9.87 3.62 -5.49
C PHE A 53 8.54 3.42 -4.77
N HIS A 54 8.07 2.16 -4.70
CA HIS A 54 6.81 1.84 -4.06
C HIS A 54 6.85 2.07 -2.54
N HIS A 55 7.85 1.55 -1.83
CA HIS A 55 7.88 1.66 -0.37
C HIS A 55 8.11 3.12 0.08
N ALA A 56 9.01 3.85 -0.59
CA ALA A 56 9.24 5.26 -0.27
C ALA A 56 8.01 6.14 -0.59
N GLY A 57 7.41 5.94 -1.77
CA GLY A 57 6.21 6.68 -2.19
C GLY A 57 5.00 6.42 -1.30
N MET A 58 4.76 5.16 -0.90
CA MET A 58 3.69 4.81 0.03
C MET A 58 3.86 5.48 1.39
N CYS A 59 5.07 5.54 1.94
CA CYS A 59 5.32 6.20 3.22
C CYS A 59 5.03 7.71 3.16
N LEU A 60 5.42 8.37 2.06
CA LEU A 60 5.17 9.80 1.85
C LEU A 60 3.68 10.12 1.70
N ILE A 61 2.97 9.36 0.85
CA ILE A 61 1.53 9.54 0.65
C ILE A 61 0.77 9.29 1.95
N PHE A 62 1.18 8.27 2.72
CA PHE A 62 0.54 7.97 3.99
C PHE A 62 0.78 9.08 5.03
N TYR A 63 2.00 9.58 5.14
CA TYR A 63 2.32 10.71 6.02
C TYR A 63 1.48 11.95 5.69
N TRP A 64 1.36 12.28 4.40
CA TRP A 64 0.50 13.37 3.94
C TRP A 64 -0.98 13.10 4.17
N GLY A 65 -1.42 11.84 4.03
CA GLY A 65 -2.78 11.41 4.32
C GLY A 65 -3.14 11.63 5.78
N LEU A 66 -2.34 11.13 6.70
CA LEU A 66 -2.55 11.32 8.13
C LEU A 66 -2.67 12.79 8.54
N ASN A 67 -1.75 13.63 8.05
CA ASN A 67 -1.73 15.05 8.40
C ASN A 67 -2.93 15.82 7.84
N ASN A 68 -3.64 15.26 6.85
CA ASN A 68 -4.81 15.88 6.22
C ASN A 68 -6.12 15.12 6.51
N LEU A 69 -6.11 14.04 7.30
CA LEU A 69 -7.31 13.26 7.68
C LEU A 69 -8.39 14.14 8.32
N HIS A 70 -8.00 15.24 8.94
CA HIS A 70 -8.91 16.15 9.64
C HIS A 70 -9.63 17.11 8.69
N LYS A 71 -9.16 17.21 7.44
CA LYS A 71 -9.63 18.16 6.42
C LYS A 71 -10.45 17.49 5.33
N THR A 72 -10.21 16.21 5.05
CA THR A 72 -10.92 15.48 3.99
C THR A 72 -11.08 14.02 4.43
N PRO A 73 -12.30 13.47 4.43
CA PRO A 73 -12.52 12.06 4.74
C PRO A 73 -11.87 11.21 3.65
N GLY A 74 -10.70 10.63 3.95
CA GLY A 74 -9.88 9.86 3.02
C GLY A 74 -10.41 8.45 2.73
N PHE A 75 -11.71 8.29 2.47
CA PHE A 75 -12.37 6.98 2.37
C PHE A 75 -11.82 6.13 1.21
N TYR A 76 -11.59 6.71 0.03
CA TYR A 76 -10.92 6.02 -1.09
C TYR A 76 -9.56 5.41 -0.71
N MET A 77 -8.76 6.16 0.04
CA MET A 77 -7.46 5.68 0.51
C MET A 77 -7.62 4.59 1.57
N ALA A 78 -8.57 4.75 2.50
CA ALA A 78 -8.85 3.76 3.54
C ALA A 78 -9.27 2.41 2.93
N VAL A 79 -10.15 2.42 1.93
CA VAL A 79 -10.56 1.21 1.19
C VAL A 79 -9.36 0.61 0.44
N GLY A 80 -8.61 1.44 -0.28
CA GLY A 80 -7.41 0.98 -1.01
C GLY A 80 -6.36 0.34 -0.10
N PHE A 81 -6.11 0.92 1.07
CA PHE A 81 -5.18 0.38 2.07
C PHE A 81 -5.70 -0.90 2.74
N SER A 82 -7.00 -0.99 2.99
CA SER A 82 -7.60 -2.20 3.56
C SER A 82 -7.40 -3.39 2.61
N ILE A 83 -7.67 -3.20 1.32
CA ILE A 83 -7.43 -4.22 0.29
C ILE A 83 -5.93 -4.53 0.20
N ASN A 84 -5.06 -3.52 0.23
CA ASN A 84 -3.60 -3.71 0.21
C ASN A 84 -3.11 -4.57 1.38
N THR A 85 -3.64 -4.34 2.58
CA THR A 85 -3.25 -5.10 3.77
C THR A 85 -3.58 -6.58 3.62
N VAL A 86 -4.76 -6.93 3.07
CA VAL A 86 -5.14 -8.33 2.80
C VAL A 86 -4.17 -8.98 1.83
N VAL A 87 -3.83 -8.30 0.72
CA VAL A 87 -2.86 -8.82 -0.25
C VAL A 87 -1.46 -8.95 0.35
N HIS A 88 -1.04 -7.99 1.17
CA HIS A 88 0.25 -8.04 1.86
C HIS A 88 0.32 -9.21 2.84
N VAL A 89 -0.75 -9.54 3.57
CA VAL A 89 -0.76 -10.73 4.43
C VAL A 89 -0.47 -11.99 3.61
N ILE A 90 -1.09 -12.15 2.44
CA ILE A 90 -0.85 -13.31 1.56
C ILE A 90 0.60 -13.31 1.05
N MET A 91 1.10 -12.15 0.64
CA MET A 91 2.47 -11.97 0.14
C MET A 91 3.52 -12.26 1.20
N TYR A 92 3.36 -11.74 2.42
CA TYR A 92 4.26 -11.99 3.54
C TYR A 92 4.22 -13.44 4.00
N THR A 93 3.05 -14.07 3.94
CA THR A 93 2.94 -15.52 4.19
C THR A 93 3.81 -16.30 3.21
N TYR A 94 3.80 -15.94 1.92
CA TYR A 94 4.68 -16.56 0.93
C TYR A 94 6.16 -16.34 1.24
N TYR A 95 6.58 -15.14 1.62
CA TYR A 95 7.97 -14.88 1.99
C TYR A 95 8.40 -15.58 3.28
N GLY A 96 7.51 -15.69 4.27
CA GLY A 96 7.71 -16.50 5.47
C GLY A 96 7.93 -17.97 5.12
N LEU A 97 7.07 -18.55 4.27
CA LEU A 97 7.23 -19.92 3.79
C LEU A 97 8.54 -20.12 3.01
N ALA A 98 8.94 -19.14 2.19
CA ALA A 98 10.18 -19.18 1.43
C ALA A 98 11.44 -19.12 2.31
N ALA A 99 11.31 -18.60 3.55
CA ALA A 99 12.41 -18.46 4.49
C ALA A 99 12.81 -19.79 5.16
N PHE A 100 11.92 -20.79 5.23
CA PHE A 100 12.20 -22.15 5.77
C PHE A 100 13.18 -22.98 4.91
N GLY A 101 13.64 -22.44 3.79
CA GLY A 101 14.76 -22.98 3.02
C GLY A 101 14.38 -23.75 1.76
N PRO A 102 15.36 -24.40 1.10
CA PRO A 102 15.19 -24.99 -0.23
C PRO A 102 14.12 -26.08 -0.31
N LYS A 103 13.91 -26.83 0.79
CA LYS A 103 12.90 -27.87 0.89
C LYS A 103 11.48 -27.30 0.75
N MET A 104 11.21 -26.13 1.34
CA MET A 104 9.91 -25.46 1.23
C MET A 104 9.74 -24.70 -0.08
N GLN A 105 10.82 -24.13 -0.62
CA GLN A 105 10.79 -23.39 -1.88
C GLN A 105 10.29 -24.21 -3.07
N LYS A 106 10.49 -25.53 -3.07
CA LYS A 106 9.96 -26.44 -4.10
C LYS A 106 8.43 -26.40 -4.19
N TYR A 107 7.73 -26.20 -3.07
CA TYR A 107 6.27 -26.15 -3.00
C TYR A 107 5.71 -24.75 -3.35
N LEU A 108 6.56 -23.75 -3.53
CA LEU A 108 6.19 -22.35 -3.76
C LEU A 108 6.03 -21.99 -5.26
N TRP A 109 5.43 -22.90 -6.03
CA TRP A 109 5.18 -22.73 -7.46
C TRP A 109 4.20 -21.59 -7.79
N TRP A 110 3.37 -21.21 -6.82
CA TRP A 110 2.31 -20.21 -6.96
C TRP A 110 2.79 -18.74 -6.89
N LYS A 111 4.12 -18.50 -6.92
CA LYS A 111 4.71 -17.16 -7.01
C LYS A 111 4.09 -16.29 -8.11
N LYS A 112 3.81 -16.90 -9.27
CA LYS A 112 3.23 -16.22 -10.43
C LYS A 112 1.81 -15.71 -10.16
N HIS A 113 1.04 -16.45 -9.37
CA HIS A 113 -0.32 -16.07 -8.99
C HIS A 113 -0.32 -14.89 -8.02
N LEU A 114 0.68 -14.80 -7.14
CA LEU A 114 0.85 -13.65 -6.25
C LEU A 114 1.09 -12.36 -7.03
N THR A 115 1.98 -12.37 -8.03
CA THR A 115 2.20 -11.17 -8.86
C THR A 115 0.94 -10.78 -9.63
N ARG A 116 0.16 -11.75 -10.13
CA ARG A 116 -1.13 -11.47 -10.79
C ARG A 116 -2.15 -10.87 -9.83
N LEU A 117 -2.19 -11.35 -8.59
CA LEU A 117 -3.07 -10.85 -7.54
C LEU A 117 -2.70 -9.41 -7.16
N GLN A 118 -1.41 -9.07 -7.04
CA GLN A 118 -0.94 -7.70 -6.80
C GLN A 118 -1.30 -6.74 -7.95
N ILE A 119 -1.16 -7.18 -9.21
CA ILE A 119 -1.56 -6.38 -10.38
C ILE A 119 -3.08 -6.17 -10.40
N GLY A 120 -3.85 -7.23 -10.14
CA GLY A 120 -5.31 -7.16 -10.06
C GLY A 120 -5.79 -6.22 -8.95
N GLN A 121 -5.12 -6.24 -7.80
CA GLN A 121 -5.38 -5.30 -6.71
C GLN A 121 -5.20 -3.85 -7.13
N ILE A 122 -4.04 -3.50 -7.72
CA ILE A 122 -3.76 -2.12 -8.15
C ILE A 122 -4.76 -1.68 -9.21
N PHE A 123 -5.08 -2.56 -10.16
CA PHE A 123 -6.10 -2.28 -11.18
C PHE A 123 -7.47 -2.00 -10.57
N PHE A 124 -7.90 -2.81 -9.61
CA PHE A 124 -9.19 -2.63 -8.94
C PHE A 124 -9.25 -1.31 -8.15
N ILE A 125 -8.21 -1.00 -7.37
CA ILE A 125 -8.15 0.26 -6.60
C ILE A 125 -8.13 1.47 -7.55
N LEU A 126 -7.35 1.41 -8.64
CA LEU A 126 -7.30 2.48 -9.62
C LEU A 126 -8.65 2.69 -10.30
N GLY A 127 -9.32 1.60 -10.71
CA GLY A 127 -10.67 1.65 -11.28
C GLY A 127 -11.70 2.24 -10.32
N TYR A 128 -11.63 1.85 -9.04
CA TYR A 128 -12.50 2.40 -7.99
C TYR A 128 -12.28 3.91 -7.79
N MET A 129 -11.02 4.38 -7.76
CA MET A 129 -10.71 5.80 -7.66
C MET A 129 -11.17 6.60 -8.90
N ILE A 130 -11.00 6.06 -10.10
CA ILE A 130 -11.47 6.70 -11.34
C ILE A 130 -13.00 6.78 -11.37
N PHE A 131 -13.68 5.70 -10.98
CA PHE A 131 -15.14 5.69 -10.91
C PHE A 131 -15.66 6.73 -9.90
N GLY A 132 -15.05 6.81 -8.71
CA GLY A 132 -15.35 7.83 -7.71
C GLY A 132 -15.15 9.25 -8.25
N PHE A 133 -14.04 9.49 -8.97
CA PHE A 133 -13.76 10.77 -9.61
C PHE A 133 -14.82 11.16 -10.66
N LEU A 134 -15.22 10.22 -11.53
CA LEU A 134 -16.18 10.49 -12.60
C LEU A 134 -17.61 10.70 -12.09
N THR A 135 -17.98 10.03 -11.01
CA THR A 135 -19.33 10.13 -10.42
C THR A 135 -19.47 11.30 -9.44
N GLY A 136 -18.35 11.88 -8.98
CA GLY A 136 -18.35 12.95 -7.98
C GLY A 136 -18.89 12.50 -6.62
N CYS A 137 -18.79 11.21 -6.32
CA CYS A 137 -19.37 10.61 -5.11
C CYS A 137 -18.71 11.11 -3.81
N GLU A 138 -17.44 11.53 -3.91
CA GLU A 138 -16.71 12.22 -2.83
C GLU A 138 -15.84 13.32 -3.43
N GLU A 139 -15.51 14.33 -2.62
CA GLU A 139 -14.64 15.42 -3.04
C GLU A 139 -13.22 14.91 -3.36
N PHE A 140 -12.81 15.10 -4.61
CA PHE A 140 -11.46 14.77 -5.05
C PHE A 140 -10.51 15.92 -4.71
N GLY A 141 -9.83 15.79 -3.58
CA GLY A 141 -8.81 16.72 -3.15
C GLY A 141 -7.46 16.52 -3.86
N LYS A 142 -6.49 17.36 -3.46
CA LYS A 142 -5.12 17.28 -4.00
C LYS A 142 -4.46 15.94 -3.67
N LEU A 143 -4.72 15.40 -2.47
CA LEU A 143 -4.13 14.16 -2.00
C LEU A 143 -4.60 12.96 -2.83
N GLU A 144 -5.89 12.90 -3.14
CA GLU A 144 -6.52 11.86 -3.94
C GLU A 144 -6.00 11.91 -5.38
N PHE A 145 -5.81 13.12 -5.93
CA PHE A 145 -5.20 13.32 -7.25
C PHE A 145 -3.75 12.82 -7.30
N TYR A 146 -2.91 13.22 -6.34
CA TYR A 146 -1.52 12.74 -6.25
C TYR A 146 -1.46 11.22 -6.00
N GLY A 147 -2.38 10.70 -5.18
CA GLY A 147 -2.52 9.26 -4.92
C GLY A 147 -2.86 8.47 -6.17
N MET A 148 -3.81 8.96 -6.98
CA MET A 148 -4.19 8.34 -8.25
C MET A 148 -3.03 8.35 -9.25
N PHE A 149 -2.32 9.47 -9.38
CA PHE A 149 -1.15 9.59 -10.24
C PHE A 149 -0.05 8.59 -9.83
N TYR A 150 0.26 8.54 -8.53
CA TYR A 150 1.25 7.61 -8.00
C TYR A 150 0.85 6.14 -8.18
N LEU A 151 -0.42 5.80 -7.96
CA LEU A 151 -0.93 4.44 -8.16
C LEU A 151 -0.82 4.02 -9.63
N THR A 152 -1.05 4.95 -10.56
CA THR A 152 -0.87 4.74 -11.99
C THR A 152 0.59 4.45 -12.35
N LEU A 153 1.54 5.23 -11.81
CA LEU A 153 2.98 4.97 -12.01
C LEU A 153 3.38 3.59 -11.47
N THR A 154 2.92 3.26 -10.27
CA THR A 154 3.18 1.96 -9.63
C THR A 154 2.61 0.82 -10.48
N PHE A 155 1.41 0.97 -11.04
CA PHE A 155 0.79 -0.01 -11.94
C PHE A 155 1.65 -0.28 -13.18
N ILE A 156 2.14 0.77 -13.84
CA ILE A 156 3.01 0.66 -15.02
C ILE A 156 4.29 -0.10 -14.67
N LEU A 157 4.90 0.21 -13.53
CA LEU A 157 6.12 -0.47 -13.07
C LEU A 157 5.87 -1.96 -12.78
N PHE A 158 4.72 -2.31 -12.19
CA PHE A 158 4.32 -3.70 -11.98
C PHE A 158 4.08 -4.45 -13.30
N LEU A 159 3.45 -3.81 -14.29
CA LEU A 159 3.28 -4.39 -15.62
C LEU A 159 4.63 -4.63 -16.31
N ASN A 160 5.56 -3.69 -16.21
CA ASN A 160 6.92 -3.84 -16.75
C ASN A 160 7.67 -4.97 -16.05
N PHE A 161 7.56 -5.09 -14.73
CA PHE A 161 8.11 -6.22 -13.97
C PHE A 161 7.54 -7.56 -14.45
N TYR A 162 6.21 -7.64 -14.61
CA TYR A 162 5.54 -8.85 -15.05
C TYR A 162 5.90 -9.24 -16.50
N ARG A 163 6.02 -8.26 -17.40
CA ARG A 163 6.48 -8.49 -18.78
C ARG A 163 7.90 -9.05 -18.82
N LYS A 164 8.83 -8.45 -18.05
CA LYS A 164 10.21 -8.95 -17.94
C LYS A 164 10.23 -10.38 -17.39
N TYR A 165 9.46 -10.63 -16.32
CA TYR A 165 9.35 -11.95 -15.70
C TYR A 165 8.74 -13.05 -16.61
N LYS A 166 7.88 -12.68 -17.57
CA LYS A 166 7.32 -13.64 -18.55
C LYS A 166 8.29 -13.96 -19.69
N ARG A 167 9.27 -13.08 -19.94
CA ARG A 167 10.24 -13.20 -21.04
C ARG A 167 11.47 -14.04 -20.66
N ASP A 168 11.76 -14.12 -19.36
CA ASP A 168 12.81 -14.96 -18.76
C ASP A 168 12.24 -16.34 -18.35
#